data_AF-A0A928J027-F1
#
_entry.id   AF-A0A928J027-F1
#
_cell.length_a   1.000
_cell.length_b   1.000
_cell.length_c   1.000
_cell.angle_alpha   90.00
_cell.angle_beta   90.00
_cell.angle_gamma   90.00
#
_symmetry.space_group_name_H-M   'P 1'
#
loop_
_entity.id
_entity.type
_entity.pdbx_description
1 polymer ?
#
loop_
_entity_poly.entity_id
_entity_poly.type
_entity_poly.pdbx_seq_one_letter_code
_entity_poly.pdbx_strand_id
1 'polypeptide(L)'
;MRTANERRQRILEILSDRRETTRKALATELCVSTRTIERDIVELTCSAPIFTVQGGGGGIRVADGWYIGRRYLHKEQEELLQQLMNGLQPDQQKTMQSILEAFAIPKVKEAKN
;
A
#
# COMPACT_ATOMS: atom_id res chain seq x y z
N MET A 1 -19.12 16.89 3.64
CA MET A 1 -17.92 16.91 4.50
C MET A 1 -17.37 15.50 4.52
N ARG A 2 -16.20 15.22 3.92
CA ARG A 2 -15.55 13.92 4.15
C ARG A 2 -15.10 13.86 5.60
N THR A 3 -15.36 12.76 6.29
CA THR A 3 -14.95 12.61 7.70
C THR A 3 -13.42 12.63 7.83
N ALA A 4 -12.89 12.83 9.04
CA ALA A 4 -11.45 12.74 9.26
C ALA A 4 -10.88 11.37 8.84
N ASN A 5 -11.62 10.28 9.10
CA ASN A 5 -11.22 8.93 8.75
C ASN A 5 -11.17 8.71 7.22
N GLU A 6 -12.21 9.12 6.49
CA GLU A 6 -12.22 9.04 5.02
C GLU A 6 -11.06 9.83 4.40
N ARG A 7 -10.78 11.02 4.95
CA ARG A 7 -9.68 11.86 4.47
C ARG A 7 -8.32 11.21 4.72
N ARG A 8 -8.10 10.67 5.94
CA ARG A 8 -6.87 9.96 6.30
C ARG A 8 -6.67 8.71 5.45
N GLN A 9 -7.73 7.93 5.22
CA GLN A 9 -7.71 6.79 4.30
C GLN A 9 -7.27 7.22 2.90
N ARG A 10 -7.83 8.32 2.39
CA ARG A 10 -7.46 8.85 1.08
C ARG A 10 -6.00 9.32 1.00
N ILE A 11 -5.48 9.92 2.07
CA ILE A 11 -4.05 10.31 2.15
C ILE A 11 -3.17 9.06 2.04
N LEU A 12 -3.51 7.98 2.73
CA LEU A 12 -2.76 6.73 2.67
C LEU A 12 -2.78 6.09 1.27
N GLU A 13 -3.92 6.10 0.59
CA GLU A 13 -4.02 5.66 -0.82
C GLU A 13 -3.11 6.46 -1.73
N ILE A 14 -3.16 7.79 -1.63
CA ILE A 14 -2.31 8.68 -2.44
C ILE A 14 -0.82 8.40 -2.17
N LEU A 15 -0.43 8.21 -0.91
CA LEU A 15 0.95 7.91 -0.54
C LEU A 15 1.40 6.52 -0.98
N SER A 16 0.51 5.52 -0.94
CA SER A 16 0.77 4.18 -1.44
C SER A 16 1.08 4.18 -2.94
N ASP A 17 0.32 4.95 -3.71
CA ASP A 17 0.46 5.02 -5.17
C ASP A 17 1.63 5.90 -5.60
N ARG A 18 1.70 7.14 -5.07
CA ARG A 18 2.67 8.15 -5.51
C ARG A 18 4.02 8.06 -4.81
N ARG A 19 4.10 7.34 -3.68
CA ARG A 19 5.28 7.19 -2.80
C ARG A 19 5.70 8.47 -2.07
N GLU A 20 5.53 9.61 -2.73
CA GLU A 20 5.83 10.93 -2.20
C GLU A 20 4.83 11.98 -2.67
N THR A 21 4.61 12.99 -1.84
CA THR A 21 3.73 14.13 -2.14
C THR A 21 4.09 15.31 -1.25
N THR A 22 3.39 16.43 -1.38
CA THR A 22 3.54 17.59 -0.49
C THR A 22 2.25 17.88 0.26
N ARG A 23 2.37 18.55 1.41
CA ARG A 23 1.23 19.03 2.19
C ARG A 23 0.32 19.95 1.37
N LYS A 24 0.92 20.79 0.52
CA LYS A 24 0.18 21.70 -0.37
C LYS A 24 -0.60 20.92 -1.42
N ALA A 25 0.02 19.93 -2.07
CA ALA A 25 -0.66 19.09 -3.06
C ALA A 25 -1.85 18.33 -2.45
N LEU A 26 -1.66 17.71 -1.28
CA LEU A 26 -2.75 17.03 -0.57
C LEU A 26 -3.86 18.00 -0.13
N ALA A 27 -3.49 19.19 0.35
CA ALA A 27 -4.45 20.21 0.76
C ALA A 27 -5.33 20.67 -0.41
N THR A 28 -4.72 20.91 -1.58
CA THR A 28 -5.44 21.26 -2.82
C THR A 28 -6.32 20.11 -3.30
N GLU A 29 -5.79 18.89 -3.41
CA GLU A 29 -6.54 17.74 -3.93
C GLU A 29 -7.71 17.32 -3.03
N LEU A 30 -7.56 17.46 -1.70
CA LEU A 30 -8.58 17.10 -0.73
C LEU A 30 -9.44 18.29 -0.28
N CYS A 31 -9.22 19.48 -0.86
CA CYS A 31 -9.93 20.72 -0.56
C CYS A 31 -9.95 21.06 0.96
N VAL A 32 -8.80 20.95 1.62
CA VAL A 32 -8.63 21.27 3.06
C VAL A 32 -7.45 22.20 3.28
N SER A 33 -7.33 22.74 4.50
CA SER A 33 -6.15 23.52 4.86
C SER A 33 -4.89 22.66 4.98
N THR A 34 -3.72 23.24 4.72
CA THR A 34 -2.43 22.60 4.99
C THR A 34 -2.27 22.22 6.48
N ARG A 35 -2.84 23.02 7.39
CA ARG A 35 -2.91 22.73 8.83
C ARG A 35 -3.68 21.43 9.13
N THR A 36 -4.76 21.17 8.39
CA THR A 36 -5.54 19.93 8.49
C THR A 36 -4.70 18.74 8.04
N ILE A 37 -4.04 18.85 6.88
CA ILE A 37 -3.13 17.81 6.39
C ILE A 37 -2.02 17.53 7.40
N GLU A 38 -1.41 18.55 8.00
CA GLU A 38 -0.38 18.37 9.04
C GLU A 38 -0.88 17.48 10.17
N ARG A 39 -2.08 17.78 10.70
CA ARG A 39 -2.66 17.00 11.80
C ARG A 39 -2.96 15.56 11.39
N ASP A 40 -3.43 15.34 10.16
CA ASP A 40 -3.68 14.00 9.66
C ASP A 40 -2.38 13.21 9.46
N ILE A 41 -1.32 13.85 8.95
CA ILE A 41 -0.02 13.20 8.80
C ILE A 41 0.55 12.82 10.17
N VAL A 42 0.48 13.71 11.15
CA VAL A 42 0.91 13.39 12.53
C VAL A 42 0.14 12.19 13.07
N GLU A 43 -1.17 12.11 12.87
CA GLU A 43 -1.93 10.92 13.29
C GLU A 43 -1.47 9.66 12.54
N LEU A 44 -1.36 9.74 11.22
CA LEU A 44 -1.04 8.59 10.38
C LEU A 44 0.37 8.04 10.62
N THR A 45 1.30 8.86 11.13
CA THR A 45 2.65 8.38 11.50
C THR A 45 2.64 7.31 12.60
N CYS A 46 1.55 7.21 13.39
CA CYS A 46 1.41 6.16 14.40
C CYS A 46 1.02 4.79 13.80
N SER A 47 0.47 4.75 12.59
CA SER A 47 -0.09 3.53 11.98
C SER A 47 0.46 3.19 10.59
N ALA A 48 1.23 4.10 9.98
CA ALA A 48 1.88 3.90 8.69
C ALA A 48 3.32 4.44 8.73
N PRO A 49 4.26 3.85 7.97
CA PRO A 49 5.67 4.25 7.95
C PRO A 49 5.88 5.50 7.08
N ILE A 50 5.22 6.59 7.47
CA ILE A 50 5.25 7.89 6.82
C ILE A 50 6.33 8.75 7.48
N PHE A 51 7.10 9.47 6.68
CA PHE A 51 8.10 10.42 7.16
C PHE A 51 8.03 11.70 6.37
N THR A 52 8.47 12.79 6.99
CA THR A 52 8.48 14.11 6.36
C THR A 52 9.90 14.59 6.17
N VAL A 53 10.20 15.08 4.97
CA VAL A 53 11.51 15.63 4.61
C VAL A 53 11.37 17.15 4.62
N GLN A 54 12.28 17.86 5.29
CA GLN A 54 12.32 19.33 5.33
C GLN A 54 13.25 19.89 4.23
N GLY A 55 13.02 21.13 3.79
CA GLY A 55 13.87 21.83 2.80
C GLY A 55 13.19 22.11 1.45
N GLY A 56 13.93 22.71 0.51
CA GLY A 56 13.47 22.99 -0.86
C GLY A 56 13.41 21.71 -1.68
N GLY A 57 12.23 21.08 -1.71
CA GLY A 57 12.03 19.69 -2.18
C GLY A 57 11.53 18.75 -1.08
N GLY A 58 11.29 19.29 0.12
CA GLY A 58 10.66 18.58 1.22
C GLY A 58 9.23 18.13 0.91
N GLY A 59 8.77 17.13 1.64
CA GLY A 59 7.51 16.46 1.34
C GLY A 59 7.13 15.44 2.40
N ILE A 60 6.08 14.69 2.10
CA ILE A 60 5.60 13.55 2.85
C ILE A 60 5.94 12.32 1.99
N ARG A 61 6.63 11.35 2.58
CA ARG A 61 7.10 10.13 1.92
C ARG A 61 6.70 8.92 2.74
N VAL A 62 6.66 7.75 2.10
CA VAL A 62 6.37 6.47 2.76
C VAL A 62 7.47 5.45 2.49
N ALA A 63 7.74 4.58 3.46
CA ALA A 63 8.86 3.63 3.39
C ALA A 63 8.75 2.70 2.16
N ASP A 64 9.88 2.46 1.50
CA ASP A 64 9.99 1.63 0.30
C ASP A 64 9.33 0.26 0.51
N GLY A 65 8.54 -0.17 -0.48
CA GLY A 65 7.79 -1.43 -0.42
C GLY A 65 6.50 -1.40 0.42
N TRP A 66 6.20 -0.31 1.15
CA TRP A 66 4.91 -0.16 1.83
C TRP A 66 3.79 0.18 0.83
N TYR A 67 2.64 -0.48 0.95
CA TYR A 67 1.43 -0.18 0.17
C TYR A 67 0.22 -0.25 1.09
N ILE A 68 -0.82 0.52 0.81
CA ILE A 68 -2.08 0.39 1.54
C ILE A 68 -2.85 -0.82 1.01
N GLY A 69 -3.10 -1.78 1.91
CA GLY A 69 -3.78 -3.03 1.58
C GLY A 69 -2.84 -4.13 1.09
N ARG A 70 -3.42 -5.30 0.79
CA ARG A 70 -2.67 -6.43 0.23
C ARG A 70 -2.44 -6.20 -1.26
N ARG A 71 -1.20 -6.36 -1.70
CA ARG A 71 -0.90 -6.55 -3.12
C ARG A 71 -1.10 -8.01 -3.45
N TYR A 72 -1.74 -8.27 -4.58
CA TYR A 72 -1.86 -9.61 -5.11
C TYR A 72 -1.01 -9.77 -6.36
N LEU A 73 -0.57 -11.00 -6.59
CA LEU A 73 0.05 -11.38 -7.85
C LEU A 73 -0.96 -11.23 -8.97
N HIS A 74 -0.52 -10.71 -10.11
CA HIS A 74 -1.28 -10.81 -11.34
C HIS A 74 -1.32 -12.27 -11.79
N LYS A 75 -2.36 -12.63 -12.55
CA LYS A 75 -2.56 -13.99 -13.04
C LYS A 75 -1.30 -14.57 -13.72
N GLU A 76 -0.67 -13.80 -14.62
CA GLU A 76 0.54 -14.22 -15.32
C GLU A 76 1.74 -14.46 -14.37
N GLN A 77 1.84 -13.68 -13.29
CA GLN A 77 2.88 -13.85 -12.28
C GLN A 77 2.64 -15.13 -11.47
N GLU A 78 1.40 -15.38 -11.05
CA GLU A 78 1.01 -16.60 -10.34
C GLU A 78 1.29 -17.85 -11.20
N GLU A 79 0.88 -17.82 -12.47
CA GLU A 79 1.10 -18.92 -13.42
C GLU A 79 2.59 -19.22 -13.64
N LEU A 80 3.42 -18.18 -13.84
CA LEU A 80 4.86 -18.35 -13.99
C LEU A 80 5.49 -19.00 -12.75
N LEU A 81 5.13 -18.53 -11.55
CA LEU A 81 5.66 -19.09 -10.30
C LEU A 81 5.23 -20.54 -10.09
N GLN A 82 3.99 -20.89 -10.45
CA GLN A 82 3.52 -22.28 -10.44
C GLN A 82 4.29 -23.16 -11.43
N GLN A 83 4.58 -22.67 -12.63
CA GLN A 83 5.39 -23.41 -13.62
C GLN A 83 6.81 -23.69 -13.12
N LEU A 84 7.44 -22.70 -12.48
CA LEU A 84 8.80 -22.83 -11.95
C LEU A 84 8.88 -23.75 -10.73
N MET A 85 7.76 -23.98 -10.01
CA MET A 85 7.72 -24.76 -8.78
C MET A 85 8.27 -26.18 -8.95
N ASN A 86 8.01 -26.83 -10.08
CA ASN A 86 8.46 -28.21 -10.34
C ASN A 86 9.99 -28.33 -10.49
N GLY A 87 10.69 -27.25 -10.82
CA GLY A 87 12.16 -27.24 -10.99
C GLY A 87 12.93 -26.91 -9.72
N LEU A 88 12.25 -26.59 -8.61
CA LEU A 88 12.86 -26.16 -7.37
C LEU A 88 13.15 -27.32 -6.41
N GLN A 89 14.15 -27.15 -5.55
CA GLN A 89 14.41 -28.09 -4.45
C GLN A 89 13.25 -28.09 -3.43
N PRO A 90 13.04 -29.17 -2.66
CA PRO A 90 11.89 -29.28 -1.75
C PRO A 90 11.73 -28.12 -0.77
N ASP A 91 12.83 -27.57 -0.24
CA ASP A 91 12.76 -26.43 0.67
C ASP A 91 12.42 -25.11 -0.06
N GLN A 92 12.91 -24.95 -1.29
CA GLN A 92 12.54 -23.82 -2.15
C GLN A 92 11.08 -23.89 -2.61
N GLN A 93 10.55 -25.10 -2.83
CA GLN A 93 9.13 -25.31 -3.12
C GLN A 93 8.24 -24.87 -1.97
N LYS A 94 8.61 -25.18 -0.72
CA LYS A 94 7.88 -24.71 0.47
C LYS A 94 7.88 -23.17 0.55
N THR A 95 9.02 -22.53 0.29
CA THR A 95 9.11 -21.07 0.25
C THR A 95 8.24 -20.50 -0.88
N MET A 96 8.31 -21.07 -2.08
CA MET A 96 7.50 -20.64 -3.23
C MET A 96 6.00 -20.77 -2.94
N GLN A 97 5.57 -21.88 -2.33
CA GLN A 97 4.20 -22.10 -1.93
C GLN A 97 3.73 -21.05 -0.91
N SER A 98 4.55 -20.71 0.08
CA SER A 98 4.24 -19.65 1.04
C SER A 98 4.11 -18.26 0.38
N ILE A 99 4.92 -17.97 -0.65
CA ILE A 99 4.80 -16.73 -1.43
C ILE A 99 3.46 -16.70 -2.18
N LEU A 100 3.12 -17.78 -2.88
CA LEU A 100 1.85 -17.91 -3.59
C LEU A 100 0.67 -17.75 -2.63
N GLU A 101 0.69 -18.35 -1.45
CA GLU A 101 -0.38 -18.23 -0.46
C GLU A 101 -0.52 -16.82 0.13
N ALA A 102 0.61 -16.13 0.38
CA ALA A 102 0.60 -14.80 0.95
C ALA A 102 0.06 -13.73 -0.04
N PHE A 103 0.32 -13.91 -1.34
CA PHE A 103 0.05 -12.91 -2.37
C PHE A 103 -0.95 -13.36 -3.45
N ALA A 104 -1.53 -14.56 -3.40
CA ALA A 104 -2.59 -14.95 -4.33
C ALA A 104 -3.86 -14.13 -4.11
N ILE A 105 -4.58 -13.85 -5.19
CA ILE A 105 -5.89 -13.19 -5.13
C ILE A 105 -6.86 -14.11 -4.35
N PRO A 106 -7.55 -13.62 -3.30
CA PRO A 106 -8.52 -14.40 -2.55
C PRO A 106 -9.63 -14.87 -3.49
N LYS A 107 -9.75 -16.18 -3.67
CA LYS A 107 -10.85 -16.77 -4.43
C LYS A 107 -12.06 -16.81 -3.49
N VAL A 108 -13.08 -16.02 -3.79
CA VAL A 108 -14.36 -16.09 -3.06
C VAL A 108 -14.88 -17.51 -3.23
N LYS A 109 -15.04 -18.25 -2.13
CA LYS A 109 -15.72 -19.53 -2.18
C LYS A 109 -17.17 -19.24 -2.55
N GLU A 110 -17.59 -19.62 -3.76
CA GLU A 110 -19.01 -19.66 -4.07
C GLU A 110 -19.69 -20.54 -3.03
N ALA A 111 -20.63 -19.96 -2.28
CA ALA A 111 -21.46 -20.73 -1.38
C ALA A 111 -22.21 -21.76 -2.22
N LYS A 112 -21.97 -23.04 -1.93
CA LYS A 112 -22.79 -24.11 -2.50
C LYS A 112 -24.23 -23.88 -2.02
N ASN A 113 -25.11 -23.50 -2.94
CA ASN A 113 -26.57 -23.64 -2.77
C ASN A 113 -26.95 -25.12 -2.81
#